data_AF-A0A7S2QZD3-F1
#
_entry.id   AF-A0A7S2QZD3-F1
#
_cell.length_a   1.000
_cell.length_b   1.000
_cell.length_c   1.000
_cell.angle_alpha   90.00
_cell.angle_beta   90.00
_cell.angle_gamma   90.00
#
_symmetry.space_group_name_H-M   'P 1'
#
loop_
_entity.id
_entity.type
_entity.pdbx_description
1 polymer ?
#
loop_
_entity_poly.entity_id
_entity_poly.type
_entity_poly.pdbx_seq_one_letter_code
_entity_poly.pdbx_strand_id
1 'polypeptide(L)'
;SFDIVTNDATNNDKKLQEAPLRKVDILLNGETVSPLAFVSHKDVAQSQGRVVCKKLQQVLPRQQFVTTIQAKTEGKIIASERINAFRKDVLTTGGSKSVGGGDVTRKKKLLEKQKKGKKRQQDTSSGRVTLSQAAFNSVISRNS
;
A
#
# COMPACT_ATOMS: atom_id res chain seq x y z
N SER A 1 0.25 -54.29 -3.15
CA SER A 1 -0.83 -53.36 -3.49
C SER A 1 -0.52 -52.00 -2.90
N PHE A 2 -0.14 -51.04 -3.74
CA PHE A 2 -0.28 -49.60 -3.49
C PHE A 2 -0.08 -48.93 -4.86
N ASP A 3 -1.19 -48.82 -5.58
CA ASP A 3 -1.26 -48.15 -6.88
C ASP A 3 -1.14 -46.65 -6.63
N ILE A 4 0.01 -46.08 -6.99
CA ILE A 4 0.13 -44.63 -7.13
C ILE A 4 -0.63 -44.29 -8.41
N VAL A 5 -1.88 -43.91 -8.26
CA VAL A 5 -2.69 -43.30 -9.31
C VAL A 5 -2.01 -41.97 -9.66
N THR A 6 -1.16 -41.99 -10.68
CA THR A 6 -0.76 -40.79 -11.43
C THR A 6 -2.01 -40.26 -12.10
N ASN A 7 -2.63 -39.26 -11.45
CA ASN A 7 -3.64 -38.42 -12.10
C ASN A 7 -2.95 -37.68 -13.25
N ASP A 8 -3.02 -38.24 -14.45
CA ASP A 8 -2.74 -37.57 -15.71
C ASP A 8 -3.78 -36.46 -15.92
N ALA A 9 -3.55 -35.32 -15.28
CA ALA A 9 -4.15 -34.08 -15.70
C ALA A 9 -3.51 -33.71 -17.05
N THR A 10 -4.19 -34.06 -18.13
CA THR A 10 -3.92 -33.63 -19.50
C THR A 10 -3.95 -32.09 -19.57
N ASN A 11 -2.84 -31.48 -19.18
CA ASN A 11 -2.64 -30.05 -19.34
C ASN A 11 -2.43 -29.82 -20.83
N ASN A 12 -3.50 -29.35 -21.46
CA ASN A 12 -3.60 -28.97 -22.86
C ASN A 12 -2.35 -28.16 -23.26
N ASP A 13 -1.41 -28.78 -23.99
CA ASP A 13 -0.19 -28.17 -24.54
C ASP A 13 -0.56 -27.10 -25.58
N LYS A 14 -1.17 -26.01 -25.13
CA LYS A 14 -1.39 -24.82 -25.92
C LYS A 14 -0.02 -24.25 -26.24
N LYS A 15 0.33 -24.28 -27.52
CA LYS A 15 1.55 -23.65 -28.08
C LYS A 15 1.81 -22.31 -27.40
N LEU A 16 3.05 -22.12 -26.95
CA LEU A 16 3.54 -20.85 -26.42
C LEU A 16 3.36 -19.77 -27.48
N GLN A 17 2.56 -18.74 -27.18
CA GLN A 17 2.34 -17.60 -28.06
C GLN A 17 3.04 -16.37 -27.50
N GLU A 18 3.61 -15.55 -28.38
CA GLU A 18 4.15 -14.26 -27.99
C GLU A 18 3.01 -13.32 -27.56
N ALA A 19 3.10 -12.81 -26.33
CA ALA A 19 2.13 -11.88 -25.76
C ALA A 19 2.83 -10.68 -25.15
N PRO A 20 2.30 -9.46 -25.29
CA PRO A 20 2.89 -8.27 -24.70
C PRO A 20 2.62 -8.22 -23.19
N LEU A 21 3.53 -8.83 -22.43
CA LEU A 21 3.49 -8.88 -20.97
C LEU A 21 4.35 -7.77 -20.35
N ARG A 22 3.91 -7.28 -19.19
CA ARG A 22 4.60 -6.27 -18.40
C ARG A 22 4.67 -6.68 -16.94
N LYS A 23 5.83 -6.47 -16.34
CA LYS A 23 6.04 -6.60 -14.89
C LYS A 23 5.47 -5.37 -14.18
N VAL A 24 4.67 -5.60 -13.15
CA VAL A 24 4.13 -4.58 -12.26
C VAL A 24 4.76 -4.78 -10.88
N ASP A 25 5.56 -3.80 -10.45
CA ASP A 25 6.13 -3.74 -9.11
C ASP A 25 5.26 -2.86 -8.21
N ILE A 26 5.09 -3.24 -6.95
CA ILE A 26 4.36 -2.44 -5.96
C ILE A 26 5.36 -1.74 -5.05
N LEU A 27 5.15 -0.44 -4.81
CA LEU A 27 5.96 0.39 -3.95
C LEU A 27 5.13 0.90 -2.77
N LEU A 28 5.69 0.82 -1.57
CA LEU A 28 5.15 1.40 -0.35
C LEU A 28 6.14 2.45 0.17
N ASN A 29 5.72 3.70 0.26
CA ASN A 29 6.57 4.83 0.66
C ASN A 29 7.89 4.93 -0.11
N GLY A 30 7.91 4.46 -1.37
CA GLY A 30 9.10 4.44 -2.22
C GLY A 30 9.94 3.15 -2.14
N GLU A 31 9.65 2.25 -1.19
CA GLU A 31 10.28 0.93 -1.11
C GLU A 31 9.53 -0.10 -1.95
N THR A 32 10.25 -0.85 -2.78
CA THR A 32 9.69 -1.91 -3.62
C THR A 32 9.39 -3.16 -2.80
N VAL A 33 8.14 -3.61 -2.81
CA VAL A 33 7.69 -4.84 -2.15
C VAL A 33 7.66 -5.97 -3.19
N SER A 34 8.81 -6.63 -3.37
CA SER A 34 8.99 -7.73 -4.33
C SER A 34 7.91 -8.84 -4.22
N PRO A 35 7.47 -9.28 -3.03
CA PRO A 35 6.46 -10.33 -2.90
C PRO A 35 5.08 -10.02 -3.50
N LEU A 36 4.78 -8.75 -3.76
CA LEU A 36 3.51 -8.31 -4.35
C LEU A 36 3.62 -7.98 -5.85
N ALA A 37 4.81 -8.15 -6.43
CA ALA A 37 5.01 -7.94 -7.86
C ALA A 37 4.34 -9.05 -8.67
N PHE A 38 3.78 -8.69 -9.83
CA PHE A 38 3.12 -9.65 -10.72
C PHE A 38 3.33 -9.26 -12.18
N VAL A 39 3.10 -10.22 -13.08
CA VAL A 39 3.15 -10.01 -14.53
C VAL A 39 1.72 -9.92 -15.06
N SER A 40 1.45 -8.96 -15.93
CA SER A 40 0.14 -8.77 -16.55
C SER A 40 0.27 -8.31 -17.99
N HIS A 41 -0.79 -8.48 -18.79
CA HIS A 41 -0.83 -7.97 -20.16
C HIS A 41 -0.77 -6.43 -20.17
N LYS A 42 -0.11 -5.84 -21.17
CA LYS A 42 0.09 -4.39 -21.29
C LYS A 42 -1.21 -3.58 -21.11
N ASP A 43 -2.30 -4.02 -21.71
CA ASP A 43 -3.58 -3.29 -21.70
C ASP A 43 -4.30 -3.36 -20.35
N VAL A 44 -4.03 -4.43 -19.57
CA VAL A 44 -4.72 -4.70 -18.30
C VAL A 44 -3.85 -4.27 -17.10
N ALA A 45 -2.56 -4.01 -17.31
CA ALA A 45 -1.61 -3.66 -16.25
C ALA A 45 -2.07 -2.45 -15.42
N GLN A 46 -2.62 -1.42 -16.05
CA GLN A 46 -3.08 -0.21 -15.37
C GLN A 46 -4.30 -0.47 -14.48
N SER A 47 -5.32 -1.16 -15.01
CA SER A 47 -6.55 -1.45 -14.27
C SER A 47 -6.27 -2.41 -13.11
N GLN A 48 -5.47 -3.45 -13.36
CA GLN A 48 -5.02 -4.38 -12.32
C GLN A 48 -4.21 -3.68 -11.24
N GLY A 49 -3.21 -2.87 -11.61
CA GLY A 49 -2.42 -2.10 -10.67
C GLY A 49 -3.27 -1.23 -9.74
N ARG A 50 -4.29 -0.54 -10.29
CA ARG A 50 -5.23 0.26 -9.49
C ARG A 50 -6.05 -0.59 -8.51
N VAL A 51 -6.49 -1.77 -8.93
CA VAL A 51 -7.21 -2.73 -8.06
C VAL A 51 -6.31 -3.20 -6.92
N VAL A 52 -5.03 -3.53 -7.18
CA VAL A 52 -4.06 -3.89 -6.13
C VAL A 52 -3.93 -2.77 -5.11
N CYS A 53 -3.68 -1.54 -5.58
CA CYS A 53 -3.45 -0.40 -4.71
C CYS A 53 -4.67 -0.09 -3.83
N LYS A 54 -5.88 -0.19 -4.39
CA LYS A 54 -7.13 0.03 -3.65
C LYS A 54 -7.36 -1.06 -2.60
N LYS A 55 -7.09 -2.33 -2.91
CA LYS A 55 -7.18 -3.43 -1.92
C LYS A 55 -6.18 -3.24 -0.79
N LEU A 56 -4.92 -2.91 -1.12
CA LEU A 56 -3.90 -2.60 -0.11
C LEU A 56 -4.33 -1.45 0.80
N GLN A 57 -4.98 -0.41 0.26
CA GLN A 57 -5.51 0.70 1.06
C GLN A 57 -6.58 0.27 2.07
N GLN A 58 -7.43 -0.71 1.72
CA GLN A 58 -8.48 -1.23 2.60
C GLN A 58 -7.94 -2.14 3.70
N VAL A 59 -6.90 -2.88 3.36
CA VAL A 59 -6.31 -3.91 4.22
C VAL A 59 -5.29 -3.32 5.20
N LEU A 60 -4.51 -2.32 4.76
CA LEU A 60 -3.51 -1.69 5.60
C LEU A 60 -4.19 -0.74 6.61
N PRO A 61 -3.88 -0.86 7.92
CA PRO A 61 -4.41 0.06 8.90
C PRO A 61 -3.86 1.47 8.67
N ARG A 62 -4.66 2.48 9.04
CA ARG A 62 -4.19 3.87 9.07
C ARG A 62 -3.06 3.99 10.09
N GLN A 63 -2.06 4.81 9.79
CA GLN A 63 -0.90 5.04 10.65
C GLN A 63 -0.81 6.53 11.02
N GLN A 64 0.14 6.90 11.89
CA GLN A 64 0.33 8.31 12.30
C GLN A 64 0.98 9.18 11.22
N PHE A 65 1.55 8.54 10.19
CA PHE A 65 2.11 9.15 8.99
C PHE A 65 1.29 8.80 7.74
N VAL A 66 1.53 9.54 6.65
CA VAL A 66 0.87 9.30 5.36
C VAL A 66 1.59 8.15 4.68
N THR A 67 0.85 7.11 4.31
CA THR A 67 1.41 5.96 3.57
C THR A 67 1.02 6.08 2.09
N THR A 68 2.00 6.13 1.21
CA THR A 68 1.79 6.15 -0.25
C THR A 68 1.97 4.75 -0.80
N ILE A 69 0.95 4.24 -1.50
CA ILE A 69 0.98 2.98 -2.23
C ILE A 69 1.06 3.33 -3.71
N GLN A 70 1.99 2.72 -4.42
CA GLN A 70 2.21 2.97 -5.85
C GLN A 70 2.40 1.66 -6.58
N ALA A 71 1.94 1.60 -7.83
CA ALA A 71 2.25 0.54 -8.76
C ALA A 71 3.14 1.11 -9.87
N LYS A 72 4.24 0.43 -10.18
CA LYS A 72 5.26 0.84 -11.14
C LYS A 72 5.45 -0.23 -12.20
N THR A 73 5.57 0.21 -13.44
CA THR A 73 5.86 -0.65 -14.61
C THR A 73 6.85 0.09 -15.50
N GLU A 74 7.93 -0.59 -15.91
CA GLU A 74 8.96 -0.03 -16.82
C GLU A 74 9.46 1.36 -16.40
N GLY A 75 9.71 1.55 -15.09
CA GLY A 75 10.19 2.84 -14.58
C GLY A 75 9.11 3.88 -14.31
N LYS A 76 7.88 3.71 -14.81
CA LYS A 76 6.78 4.68 -14.67
C LYS A 76 5.77 4.24 -13.62
N ILE A 77 5.22 5.18 -12.87
CA ILE A 77 4.14 4.93 -11.91
C ILE A 77 2.81 4.87 -12.69
N ILE A 78 2.15 3.72 -12.68
CA ILE A 78 0.89 3.48 -13.41
C ILE A 78 -0.36 3.75 -12.55
N ALA A 79 -0.25 3.58 -11.23
CA ALA A 79 -1.32 3.83 -10.28
C ALA A 79 -0.73 4.28 -8.94
N SER A 80 -1.44 5.13 -8.21
CA SER A 80 -1.06 5.56 -6.87
C SER A 80 -2.29 5.77 -6.00
N GLU A 81 -2.22 5.27 -4.77
CA GLU A 81 -3.20 5.48 -3.71
C GLU A 81 -2.50 5.98 -2.44
N ARG A 82 -3.23 6.70 -1.59
CA ARG A 82 -2.69 7.24 -0.34
C ARG A 82 -3.58 6.86 0.83
N ILE A 83 -2.97 6.40 1.92
CA ILE A 83 -3.65 6.23 3.21
C ILE A 83 -3.40 7.47 4.03
N ASN A 84 -4.49 8.16 4.38
CA ASN A 84 -4.41 9.35 5.21
C ASN A 84 -3.98 8.97 6.63
N ALA A 85 -3.01 9.73 7.15
CA ALA A 85 -2.60 9.62 8.54
C ALA A 85 -3.78 9.82 9.49
N PHE A 86 -3.70 9.27 10.70
CA PHE A 86 -4.56 9.71 11.78
C PHE A 86 -4.36 11.22 12.02
N ARG A 87 -5.47 11.96 11.95
CA ARG A 87 -5.52 13.35 12.39
C ARG A 87 -5.65 13.33 13.90
N LYS A 88 -4.60 13.76 14.60
CA LYS A 88 -4.71 14.07 16.03
C LYS A 88 -5.32 15.46 16.09
N ASP A 89 -6.63 15.54 16.30
CA ASP A 89 -7.33 16.80 16.50
C ASP A 89 -7.03 17.33 17.92
N VAL A 90 -5.81 17.84 18.12
CA VAL A 90 -5.35 18.43 19.41
C VAL A 90 -5.98 19.81 19.69
N LEU A 91 -7.03 20.17 18.96
CA LEU A 91 -7.80 21.39 19.19
C LEU A 91 -9.30 21.11 19.42
N THR A 92 -9.73 19.84 19.41
CA THR A 92 -11.16 19.51 19.28
C THR A 92 -11.63 18.43 20.26
N THR A 93 -11.18 18.45 21.51
CA THR A 93 -11.74 17.56 22.53
C THR A 93 -11.82 18.28 23.88
N GLY A 94 -12.97 18.88 24.16
CA GLY A 94 -13.34 19.37 25.50
C GLY A 94 -14.03 20.74 25.58
N GLY A 95 -15.15 20.96 24.89
CA GLY A 95 -16.23 21.87 25.32
C GLY A 95 -16.03 23.38 25.35
N SER A 96 -14.81 23.93 25.22
CA SER A 96 -14.58 25.38 25.28
C SER A 96 -13.87 25.91 24.04
N LYS A 97 -14.54 26.83 23.33
CA LYS A 97 -13.91 27.80 22.44
C LYS A 97 -12.83 28.55 23.24
N SER A 98 -11.58 28.14 23.13
CA SER A 98 -10.43 29.02 23.40
C SER A 98 -9.91 29.57 22.07
N VAL A 99 -10.77 30.32 21.39
CA VAL A 99 -10.32 31.50 20.65
C VAL A 99 -10.82 32.68 21.48
N GLY A 100 -9.94 33.17 22.35
CA GLY A 100 -10.21 34.31 23.21
C GLY A 100 -8.97 34.63 24.01
N GLY A 101 -8.00 35.31 23.38
CA GLY A 101 -6.84 35.87 24.06
C GLY A 101 -5.50 35.18 23.75
N GLY A 102 -4.76 35.75 22.79
CA GLY A 102 -3.31 35.94 22.91
C GLY A 102 -2.33 34.78 22.67
N ASP A 103 -2.66 33.51 22.84
CA ASP A 103 -1.62 32.44 22.81
C ASP A 103 -1.45 31.75 21.44
N VAL A 104 -1.14 32.55 20.42
CA VAL A 104 -0.78 32.07 19.07
C VAL A 104 0.57 31.32 19.10
N THR A 105 1.44 31.69 20.03
CA THR A 105 2.82 31.22 20.16
C THR A 105 2.88 29.77 20.65
N ARG A 106 2.05 29.39 21.64
CA ARG A 106 1.97 28.01 22.14
C ARG A 106 1.37 27.06 21.11
N LYS A 107 0.33 27.51 20.38
CA LYS A 107 -0.28 26.74 19.27
C LYS A 107 0.75 26.43 18.18
N LYS A 108 1.56 27.41 17.76
CA LYS A 108 2.65 27.22 16.79
C LYS A 108 3.71 26.24 17.29
N LYS A 109 4.18 26.39 18.53
CA LYS A 109 5.18 25.48 19.15
C LYS A 109 4.67 24.03 19.25
N LEU A 110 3.38 23.83 19.60
CA LEU A 110 2.75 22.50 19.63
C LEU A 110 2.66 21.88 18.22
N LEU A 111 2.29 22.68 17.22
CA LEU A 111 2.23 22.24 15.82
C LEU A 111 3.62 21.87 15.28
N GLU A 112 4.66 22.64 15.59
CA GLU A 112 6.04 22.34 15.17
C GLU A 112 6.59 21.06 15.82
N LYS A 113 6.37 20.87 17.13
CA LYS A 113 6.74 19.62 17.82
C LYS A 113 6.03 18.41 17.21
N GLN A 114 4.77 18.54 16.83
CA GLN A 114 4.02 17.47 16.17
C GLN A 114 4.48 17.19 14.74
N LYS A 115 4.78 18.22 13.95
CA LYS A 115 5.37 18.05 12.61
C LYS A 115 6.70 17.32 12.69
N LYS A 116 7.56 17.70 13.65
CA LYS A 116 8.85 17.04 13.88
C LYS A 116 8.69 15.60 14.38
N GLY A 117 7.71 15.34 15.26
CA GLY A 117 7.38 13.99 15.73
C GLY A 117 6.86 13.07 14.62
N LYS A 118 5.93 13.56 13.78
CA LYS A 118 5.41 12.81 12.63
C LYS A 118 6.48 12.56 11.56
N LYS A 119 7.31 13.58 11.27
CA LYS A 119 8.44 13.42 10.34
C LYS A 119 9.43 12.39 10.88
N ARG A 120 9.79 12.47 12.17
CA ARG A 120 10.65 11.47 12.82
C ARG A 120 10.03 10.06 12.84
N GLN A 121 8.72 9.94 13.00
CA GLN A 121 8.04 8.64 12.87
C GLN A 121 8.07 8.12 11.44
N GLN A 122 7.86 8.97 10.45
CA GLN A 122 7.98 8.62 9.04
C GLN A 122 9.41 8.19 8.70
N ASP A 123 10.41 8.87 9.26
CA ASP A 123 11.85 8.60 9.08
C ASP A 123 12.30 7.34 9.86
N THR A 124 11.78 7.10 11.08
CA THR A 124 12.15 5.92 11.90
C THR A 124 11.39 4.66 11.46
N SER A 125 10.19 4.82 10.90
CA SER A 125 9.41 3.76 10.25
C SER A 125 9.65 3.70 8.74
N SER A 126 10.70 4.37 8.25
CA SER A 126 11.11 4.33 6.85
C SER A 126 11.51 2.92 6.47
N GLY A 127 10.56 2.21 5.90
CA GLY A 127 10.80 1.08 5.03
C GLY A 127 9.90 -0.11 5.31
N ARG A 128 9.87 -0.60 6.55
CA ARG A 128 9.00 -1.71 6.91
C ARG A 128 7.61 -1.23 7.27
N VAL A 129 6.79 -0.96 6.24
CA VAL A 129 5.36 -1.20 6.39
C VAL A 129 5.22 -2.70 6.63
N THR A 130 5.16 -3.11 7.89
CA THR A 130 4.93 -4.50 8.26
C THR A 130 3.56 -4.91 7.74
N LEU A 131 3.56 -5.60 6.60
CA LEU A 131 2.38 -6.26 6.07
C LEU A 131 2.04 -7.40 7.02
N SER A 132 0.87 -7.34 7.64
CA SER A 132 0.32 -8.47 8.38
C SER A 132 0.16 -9.67 7.44
N GLN A 133 0.33 -10.89 7.94
CA GLN A 133 0.11 -12.10 7.14
C GLN A 133 -1.30 -12.13 6.52
N ALA A 134 -2.31 -11.68 7.27
CA ALA A 134 -3.68 -11.57 6.78
C ALA A 134 -3.79 -10.57 5.61
N ALA A 135 -3.00 -9.49 5.66
CA ALA A 135 -2.99 -8.47 4.62
C ALA A 135 -2.42 -8.99 3.30
N PHE A 136 -1.34 -9.77 3.39
CA PHE A 136 -0.69 -10.41 2.25
C PHE A 136 -1.64 -11.40 1.55
N ASN A 137 -2.28 -12.27 2.32
CA ASN A 137 -3.19 -13.29 1.80
C ASN A 137 -4.39 -12.68 1.05
N SER A 138 -4.91 -11.54 1.52
CA SER A 138 -6.02 -10.82 0.87
C SER A 138 -5.66 -10.26 -0.51
N VAL A 139 -4.40 -9.92 -0.74
CA VAL A 139 -3.95 -9.31 -2.01
C VAL A 139 -3.67 -10.37 -3.08
N ILE A 140 -3.16 -11.55 -2.66
CA ILE A 140 -2.73 -12.65 -3.53
C ILE A 140 -3.88 -13.58 -3.93
N SER A 141 -4.89 -13.76 -3.09
CA SER A 141 -6.09 -14.58 -3.36
C SER A 141 -6.98 -14.07 -4.52
N ARG A 142 -6.49 -13.14 -5.33
CA ARG A 142 -7.19 -12.59 -6.50
C ARG A 142 -7.29 -13.56 -7.68
N ASN A 143 -6.49 -14.62 -7.69
CA ASN A 143 -6.38 -15.57 -8.81
C ASN A 143 -7.17 -16.88 -8.61
N SER A 144 -8.23 -16.89 -7.80
CA SER A 144 -9.15 -18.04 -7.69
C SER A 144 -10.40 -17.85 -8.53
#